data_AF-A0A662MQC1-F1
#
_entry.id   AF-A0A662MQC1-F1
#
_cell.length_a   1.000
_cell.length_b   1.000
_cell.length_c   1.000
_cell.angle_alpha   90.00
_cell.angle_beta   90.00
_cell.angle_gamma   90.00
#
_symmetry.space_group_name_H-M   'P 1'
#
loop_
_entity.id
_entity.type
_entity.pdbx_description
1 polymer ?
#
loop_
_entity_poly.entity_id
_entity_poly.type
_entity_poly.pdbx_seq_one_letter_code
_entity_poly.pdbx_strand_id
1 'polypeptide(L)'
;TIVKVISEVLRVADEVFIAESLPIAKTRGQEAHLEMYNLREEIFEALYGRKDDLHYFPLEKLMEFVERAGGEIKEYGTFEPNLPHFLAYIPREYVEKIRETEKREILLKKWESAYEKLQKYGEEHSPVGWIKAKM
;
A
#
# COMPACT_ATOMS: atom_id res chain seq x y z
N THR A 1 -11.01 -12.97 -4.08
CA THR A 1 -10.25 -12.62 -2.87
C THR A 1 -8.79 -12.98 -3.11
N ILE A 2 -7.85 -12.31 -2.44
CA ILE A 2 -6.41 -12.53 -2.63
C ILE A 2 -5.99 -13.99 -2.43
N VAL A 3 -6.54 -14.68 -1.43
CA VAL A 3 -6.28 -16.11 -1.17
C VAL A 3 -6.63 -17.00 -2.37
N LYS A 4 -7.75 -16.73 -3.07
CA LYS A 4 -8.11 -17.50 -4.27
C LYS A 4 -7.12 -17.26 -5.42
N VAL A 5 -6.64 -16.02 -5.56
CA VAL A 5 -5.63 -15.68 -6.58
C VAL A 5 -4.33 -16.42 -6.27
N ILE A 6 -3.84 -16.35 -5.04
CA ILE A 6 -2.62 -17.05 -4.61
C ILE A 6 -2.76 -18.56 -4.79
N SER A 7 -3.91 -19.15 -4.44
CA SER A 7 -4.17 -20.57 -4.61
C SER A 7 -4.12 -21.01 -6.08
N GLU A 8 -4.69 -20.22 -6.99
CA GLU A 8 -4.58 -20.51 -8.43
C GLU A 8 -3.17 -20.38 -8.96
N VAL A 9 -2.38 -19.41 -8.47
CA VAL A 9 -0.97 -19.26 -8.86
C VAL A 9 -0.14 -20.44 -8.35
N LEU A 10 -0.32 -20.85 -7.08
CA LEU A 10 0.32 -22.01 -6.48
C LEU A 10 -0.07 -23.33 -7.18
N ARG A 11 -1.30 -23.45 -7.68
CA ARG A 11 -1.78 -24.65 -8.40
C ARG A 11 -1.04 -24.87 -9.71
N VAL A 12 -0.61 -23.81 -10.39
CA VAL A 12 -0.02 -23.88 -11.75
C VAL A 12 1.50 -23.71 -11.77
N ALA A 13 2.12 -23.37 -10.63
CA ALA A 13 3.55 -23.13 -10.53
C ALA A 13 4.16 -24.02 -9.45
N ASP A 14 5.33 -24.62 -9.74
CA ASP A 14 6.06 -25.45 -8.77
C ASP A 14 6.55 -24.62 -7.56
N GLU A 15 6.83 -23.34 -7.80
CA GLU A 15 7.30 -22.38 -6.82
C GLU A 15 6.83 -20.97 -7.20
N VAL A 16 6.49 -20.15 -6.21
CA VAL A 16 6.02 -18.77 -6.37
C VAL A 16 6.87 -17.82 -5.57
N PHE A 17 7.13 -16.65 -6.15
CA PHE A 17 7.77 -15.53 -5.47
C PHE A 17 6.80 -14.35 -5.46
N ILE A 18 6.39 -13.94 -4.27
CA ILE A 18 5.47 -12.82 -4.05
C ILE A 18 6.29 -11.68 -3.45
N ALA A 19 6.20 -10.48 -4.02
CA ALA A 19 6.84 -9.29 -3.51
C ALA A 19 5.84 -8.14 -3.47
N GLU A 20 5.78 -7.43 -2.36
CA GLU A 20 4.81 -6.35 -2.12
C GLU A 20 5.45 -5.25 -1.25
N SER A 21 5.12 -4.00 -1.54
CA SER A 21 5.46 -2.86 -0.67
C SER A 21 4.86 -3.05 0.72
N LEU A 22 5.63 -2.73 1.77
CA LEU A 22 5.18 -2.86 3.15
C LEU A 22 4.67 -1.52 3.70
N PRO A 23 3.73 -1.55 4.66
CA PRO A 23 3.26 -0.35 5.37
C PRO A 23 4.25 0.06 6.48
N ILE A 24 5.55 0.04 6.19
CA ILE A 24 6.61 0.42 7.14
C ILE A 24 7.49 1.50 6.53
N ALA A 25 8.02 2.38 7.37
CA ALA A 25 8.94 3.41 6.96
C ALA A 25 10.19 3.39 7.86
N LYS A 26 11.34 3.65 7.25
CA LYS A 26 12.65 3.81 7.87
C LYS A 26 13.25 5.18 7.60
N THR A 27 12.75 5.88 6.59
CA THR A 27 13.15 7.24 6.22
C THR A 27 11.95 8.19 6.25
N ARG A 28 12.23 9.49 6.31
CA ARG A 28 11.18 10.53 6.22
C ARG A 28 10.48 10.54 4.86
N GLY A 29 11.18 10.20 3.78
CA GLY A 29 10.58 10.07 2.44
C GLY A 29 9.59 8.91 2.36
N GLN A 30 9.89 7.78 3.01
CA GLN A 30 8.96 6.65 3.13
C GLN A 30 7.76 6.98 4.02
N GLU A 31 7.98 7.71 5.13
CA GLU A 31 6.87 8.21 5.97
C GLU A 31 5.93 9.12 5.16
N ALA A 32 6.49 10.07 4.41
CA ALA A 32 5.72 10.97 3.56
C ALA A 32 4.95 10.22 2.47
N HIS A 33 5.57 9.22 1.84
CA HIS A 33 4.91 8.32 0.89
C HIS A 33 3.70 7.62 1.52
N LEU A 34 3.90 6.92 2.64
CA LEU A 34 2.83 6.16 3.30
C LEU A 34 1.69 7.07 3.79
N GLU A 35 2.02 8.26 4.29
CA GLU A 35 1.02 9.22 4.73
C GLU A 35 0.12 9.66 3.57
N MET A 36 0.69 10.09 2.44
CA MET A 36 -0.09 10.46 1.27
C MET A 36 -0.85 9.26 0.67
N TYR A 37 -0.21 8.09 0.60
CA TYR A 37 -0.80 6.86 0.07
C TYR A 37 -2.05 6.45 0.85
N ASN A 38 -1.98 6.48 2.19
CA ASN A 38 -3.08 6.06 3.05
C ASN A 38 -4.27 7.03 3.03
N LEU A 39 -4.06 8.31 2.70
CA LEU A 39 -5.16 9.29 2.58
C LEU A 39 -6.12 8.97 1.44
N ARG A 40 -5.66 8.24 0.41
CA ARG A 40 -6.47 7.89 -0.76
C ARG A 40 -7.72 7.09 -0.38
N GLU A 41 -7.63 6.18 0.60
CA GLU A 41 -8.81 5.44 1.08
C GLU A 41 -9.88 6.39 1.62
N GLU A 42 -9.51 7.30 2.54
CA GLU A 42 -10.46 8.25 3.12
C GLU A 42 -11.07 9.17 2.05
N ILE A 43 -10.25 9.58 1.06
CA ILE A 43 -10.70 10.41 -0.06
C ILE A 43 -11.68 9.64 -0.96
N PHE A 44 -11.39 8.39 -1.31
CA PHE A 44 -12.27 7.56 -2.13
C PHE A 44 -13.55 7.18 -1.41
N GLU A 45 -13.50 6.91 -0.11
CA GLU A 45 -14.70 6.70 0.71
C GLU A 45 -15.58 7.95 0.71
N ALA A 46 -14.98 9.13 0.89
CA ALA A 46 -15.72 10.40 0.87
C ALA A 46 -16.28 10.75 -0.53
N LEU A 47 -15.61 10.34 -1.60
CA LEU A 47 -16.06 10.61 -2.99
C LEU A 47 -17.12 9.63 -3.47
N TYR A 48 -16.95 8.35 -3.18
CA TYR A 48 -17.71 7.26 -3.81
C TYR A 48 -18.57 6.47 -2.83
N GLY A 49 -18.48 6.76 -1.53
CA GLY A 49 -19.19 6.02 -0.48
C GLY A 49 -18.67 4.59 -0.29
N ARG A 50 -17.48 4.27 -0.83
CA ARG A 50 -16.84 2.97 -0.71
C ARG A 50 -15.33 3.13 -0.50
N LYS A 51 -14.78 2.31 0.39
CA LYS A 51 -13.33 2.12 0.51
C LYS A 51 -12.88 1.27 -0.67
N ASP A 52 -12.21 1.90 -1.63
CA ASP A 52 -11.78 1.26 -2.87
C ASP A 52 -10.34 1.65 -3.16
N ASP A 53 -9.43 1.20 -2.29
CA ASP A 53 -7.99 1.34 -2.49
C ASP A 53 -7.23 0.09 -2.02
N LEU A 54 -6.05 -0.12 -2.62
CA LEU A 54 -5.14 -1.22 -2.29
C LEU A 54 -4.20 -0.79 -1.18
N HIS A 55 -4.43 -1.22 0.05
CA HIS A 55 -3.47 -1.01 1.13
C HIS A 55 -2.33 -2.00 1.06
N TYR A 56 -1.13 -1.51 1.37
CA TYR A 56 0.02 -2.37 1.61
C TYR A 56 -0.25 -3.29 2.79
N PHE A 57 -0.05 -4.59 2.58
CA PHE A 57 -0.19 -5.58 3.63
C PHE A 57 1.10 -5.68 4.43
N PRO A 58 1.03 -5.81 5.77
CA PRO A 58 2.15 -6.29 6.56
C PRO A 58 2.63 -7.64 6.04
N LEU A 59 3.92 -7.93 6.17
CA LEU A 59 4.51 -9.18 5.67
C LEU A 59 3.82 -10.40 6.28
N GLU A 60 3.52 -10.33 7.58
CA GLU A 60 2.82 -11.37 8.33
C GLU A 60 1.44 -11.67 7.73
N LYS A 61 0.76 -10.64 7.21
CA LYS A 61 -0.54 -10.81 6.57
C LYS A 61 -0.44 -11.47 5.21
N LEU A 62 0.61 -11.16 4.45
CA LEU A 62 0.92 -11.84 3.19
C LEU A 62 1.23 -13.32 3.44
N MET A 63 2.01 -13.62 4.48
CA MET A 63 2.30 -15.00 4.89
C MET A 63 1.00 -15.76 5.24
N GLU A 64 0.10 -15.16 6.03
CA GLU A 64 -1.21 -15.74 6.33
C GLU A 64 -2.02 -16.06 5.06
N PHE A 65 -1.98 -15.17 4.05
CA PHE A 65 -2.69 -15.42 2.80
C PHE A 65 -2.12 -16.60 2.01
N VAL A 66 -0.80 -16.79 2.02
CA VAL A 66 -0.12 -17.92 1.38
C VAL A 66 -0.47 -19.23 2.06
N GLU A 67 -0.39 -19.29 3.39
CA GLU A 67 -0.73 -20.49 4.17
C GLU A 67 -2.20 -20.88 3.98
N ARG A 68 -3.10 -19.90 4.02
CA ARG A 68 -4.53 -20.12 3.77
C ARG A 68 -4.84 -20.53 2.34
N ALA A 69 -3.97 -20.24 1.40
CA ALA A 69 -4.07 -20.68 0.01
C ALA A 69 -3.57 -22.13 -0.20
N GLY A 70 -3.04 -22.76 0.85
CA GLY A 70 -2.46 -24.10 0.81
C GLY A 70 -0.97 -24.12 0.47
N GLY A 71 -0.30 -22.95 0.48
CA GLY A 71 1.13 -22.86 0.22
C GLY A 71 1.98 -23.12 1.46
N GLU A 72 3.13 -23.75 1.27
CA GLU A 72 4.21 -23.88 2.24
C GLU A 72 5.26 -22.79 1.99
N ILE A 73 5.47 -21.91 2.98
CA ILE A 73 6.49 -20.86 2.92
C ILE A 73 7.87 -21.48 3.14
N LYS A 74 8.79 -21.25 2.20
CA LYS A 74 10.17 -21.73 2.28
C LYS A 74 11.11 -20.67 2.81
N GLU A 75 10.99 -19.46 2.30
CA GLU A 75 11.82 -18.33 2.65
C GLU A 75 10.99 -17.05 2.58
N TYR A 76 11.37 -16.07 3.38
CA TYR A 76 10.78 -14.74 3.33
C TYR A 76 11.80 -13.72 3.83
N GLY A 77 11.58 -12.46 3.50
CA GLY A 77 12.44 -11.40 3.97
C GLY A 77 11.94 -10.02 3.59
N THR A 78 12.79 -9.03 3.85
CA THR A 78 12.57 -7.66 3.43
C THR A 78 13.81 -7.12 2.75
N PHE A 79 13.64 -6.21 1.79
CA PHE A 79 14.74 -5.42 1.25
C PHE A 79 14.29 -3.99 1.00
N GLU A 80 15.28 -3.09 0.90
CA GLU A 80 15.04 -1.69 0.54
C GLU A 80 15.38 -1.50 -0.92
N PRO A 81 14.41 -1.20 -1.79
CA PRO A 81 14.66 -1.06 -3.22
C PRO A 81 15.54 0.15 -3.54
N ASN A 82 15.63 1.14 -2.64
CA ASN A 82 16.37 2.41 -2.85
C ASN A 82 15.99 3.11 -4.16
N LEU A 83 14.69 3.13 -4.47
CA LEU A 83 14.14 3.75 -5.67
C LEU A 83 13.23 4.92 -5.30
N PRO A 84 13.24 6.01 -6.09
CA PRO A 84 12.18 7.00 -6.00
C PRO A 84 10.86 6.32 -6.34
N HIS A 85 9.80 6.70 -5.63
CA HIS A 85 8.48 6.16 -5.83
C HIS A 85 7.52 7.33 -5.86
N PHE A 86 6.63 7.40 -6.84
CA PHE A 86 5.75 8.56 -7.03
C PHE A 86 4.26 8.16 -7.05
N LEU A 87 3.96 6.97 -6.55
CA LEU A 87 2.61 6.38 -6.63
C LEU A 87 1.70 6.81 -5.47
N ALA A 88 2.22 7.47 -4.43
CA ALA A 88 1.36 7.94 -3.35
C ALA A 88 0.52 9.15 -3.76
N TYR A 89 1.02 10.00 -4.66
CA TYR A 89 0.37 11.27 -4.99
C TYR A 89 -1.06 11.09 -5.49
N ILE A 90 -2.01 11.73 -4.79
CA ILE A 90 -3.38 11.93 -5.23
C ILE A 90 -3.60 13.42 -5.57
N PRO A 91 -4.19 13.77 -6.72
CA PRO A 91 -4.42 15.17 -7.07
C PRO A 91 -5.38 15.86 -6.10
N ARG A 92 -5.08 17.10 -5.72
CA ARG A 92 -5.88 17.90 -4.77
C ARG A 92 -7.34 18.05 -5.21
N GLU A 93 -7.57 18.09 -6.52
CA GLU A 93 -8.88 18.24 -7.14
C GLU A 93 -9.83 17.08 -6.82
N TYR A 94 -9.29 15.90 -6.44
CA TYR A 94 -10.12 14.80 -5.95
C TYR A 94 -10.74 15.15 -4.60
N VAL A 95 -9.94 15.72 -3.69
CA VAL A 95 -10.43 16.14 -2.38
C VAL A 95 -11.46 17.27 -2.53
N GLU A 96 -11.23 18.22 -3.45
CA GLU A 96 -12.14 19.35 -3.69
C GLU A 96 -13.52 18.92 -4.21
N LYS A 97 -13.62 17.77 -4.90
CA LYS A 97 -14.88 17.21 -5.39
C LYS A 97 -15.75 16.58 -4.30
N ILE A 98 -15.24 16.41 -3.08
CA ILE A 98 -16.01 15.85 -1.96
C ILE A 98 -17.17 16.79 -1.62
N ARG A 99 -18.40 16.24 -1.59
CA ARG A 99 -19.63 17.02 -1.38
C ARG A 99 -19.82 17.48 0.06
N GLU A 100 -19.48 16.62 1.01
CA GLU A 100 -19.62 16.88 2.45
C GLU A 100 -18.54 17.86 2.91
N THR A 101 -18.95 19.11 3.19
CA THR A 101 -18.03 20.23 3.47
C THR A 101 -17.07 19.95 4.62
N GLU A 102 -17.56 19.44 5.75
CA GLU A 102 -16.73 19.16 6.92
C GLU A 102 -15.65 18.11 6.61
N LYS A 103 -16.03 17.00 5.97
CA LYS A 103 -15.06 15.98 5.53
C LYS A 103 -14.06 16.52 4.53
N ARG A 104 -14.52 17.33 3.56
CA ARG A 104 -13.64 17.97 2.57
C ARG A 104 -12.59 18.84 3.24
N GLU A 105 -12.97 19.68 4.20
CA GLU A 105 -12.03 20.56 4.91
C GLU A 105 -11.01 19.79 5.74
N ILE A 106 -11.43 18.72 6.43
CA ILE A 106 -10.54 17.84 7.19
C ILE A 106 -9.54 17.16 6.25
N LEU A 107 -10.02 16.57 5.15
CA LEU A 107 -9.19 15.85 4.21
C LEU A 107 -8.24 16.78 3.43
N LEU A 108 -8.66 18.02 3.12
CA LEU A 108 -7.78 19.02 2.52
C LEU A 108 -6.61 19.37 3.44
N LYS A 109 -6.86 19.57 4.74
CA LYS A 109 -5.77 19.84 5.71
C LYS A 109 -4.79 18.68 5.82
N LYS A 110 -5.30 17.45 5.85
CA LYS A 110 -4.45 16.25 5.85
C LYS A 110 -3.63 16.15 4.57
N TRP A 111 -4.27 16.37 3.42
CA TRP A 111 -3.63 16.36 2.11
C TRP A 111 -2.52 17.42 2.00
N GLU A 112 -2.79 18.65 2.44
CA GLU A 112 -1.83 19.75 2.43
C GLU A 112 -0.62 19.41 3.30
N SER A 113 -0.84 18.87 4.51
CA SER A 113 0.25 18.43 5.39
C SER A 113 1.07 17.29 4.78
N ALA A 114 0.43 16.28 4.17
CA ALA A 114 1.12 15.18 3.51
C ALA A 114 1.92 15.68 2.29
N TYR A 115 1.36 16.60 1.51
CA TYR A 115 2.02 17.19 0.35
C TYR A 115 3.24 18.03 0.74
N GLU A 116 3.16 18.84 1.80
CA GLU A 116 4.30 19.57 2.34
C GLU A 116 5.45 18.64 2.74
N LYS A 117 5.13 17.49 3.35
CA LYS A 117 6.12 16.46 3.70
C LYS A 117 6.76 15.84 2.46
N LEU A 118 5.99 15.53 1.42
CA LEU A 118 6.52 15.03 0.14
C LEU A 118 7.47 16.04 -0.50
N GLN A 119 7.10 17.33 -0.51
CA GLN A 119 7.98 18.39 -1.05
C GLN A 119 9.27 18.54 -0.24
N LYS A 120 9.20 18.38 1.08
CA LYS A 120 10.34 18.57 1.99
C LYS A 120 11.29 17.38 2.03
N TYR A 121 10.76 16.17 2.03
CA TYR A 121 11.51 14.93 2.27
C TYR A 121 11.67 14.06 1.03
N GLY A 122 11.00 14.42 -0.07
CA GLY A 122 10.88 13.56 -1.25
C GLY A 122 9.90 12.42 -1.02
N GLU A 123 9.77 11.57 -2.03
CA GLU A 123 8.95 10.36 -1.99
C GLU A 123 9.86 9.16 -2.29
N GLU A 124 9.91 8.23 -1.35
CA GLU A 124 10.73 7.04 -1.42
C GLU A 124 9.86 5.80 -1.32
N HIS A 125 10.23 4.76 -2.08
CA HIS A 125 9.55 3.48 -1.99
C HIS A 125 9.70 2.91 -0.58
N SER A 126 8.60 2.44 0.01
CA SER A 126 8.66 1.72 1.29
C SER A 126 9.44 0.40 1.14
N PRO A 127 9.94 -0.21 2.22
CA PRO A 127 10.57 -1.51 2.12
C PRO A 127 9.65 -2.54 1.47
N VAL A 128 10.23 -3.47 0.71
CA VAL A 128 9.49 -4.55 0.06
C VAL A 128 9.63 -5.82 0.88
N GLY A 129 8.49 -6.43 1.20
CA GLY A 129 8.42 -7.77 1.76
C GLY A 129 8.36 -8.77 0.63
N TRP A 130 9.07 -9.88 0.76
CA TRP A 130 9.02 -10.96 -0.22
C TRP A 130 8.84 -12.31 0.46
N ILE A 131 8.15 -13.22 -0.25
CA ILE A 131 7.85 -14.57 0.17
C ILE A 131 8.14 -15.50 -0.99
N LYS A 132 8.87 -16.57 -0.70
CA LYS A 132 9.10 -17.71 -1.57
C LYS A 132 8.30 -18.91 -1.02
N ALA A 133 7.39 -19.44 -1.81
CA ALA A 133 6.47 -20.49 -1.38
C ALA A 133 6.25 -21.54 -2.48
N LYS A 134 5.74 -22.70 -2.10
CA LYS A 134 5.36 -23.78 -3.01
C LYS A 134 4.10 -24.49 -2.50
N MET A 135 3.51 -25.36 -3.31
CA MET A 135 2.46 -26.28 -2.83
C MET A 135 3.02 -27.44 -2.01
#